data_AF-A0A7C5NYL8-F1
#
_entry.id   AF-A0A7C5NYL8-F1
#
_cell.length_a   1.000
_cell.length_b   1.000
_cell.length_c   1.000
_cell.angle_alpha   90.00
_cell.angle_beta   90.00
_cell.angle_gamma   90.00
#
_symmetry.space_group_name_H-M   'P 1'
#
loop_
_entity.id
_entity.type
_entity.pdbx_description
1 polymer ?
#
loop_
_entity_poly.entity_id
_entity_poly.type
_entity_poly.pdbx_seq_one_letter_code
_entity_poly.pdbx_strand_id
1 'polypeptide(L)'
;FPEIAEVFKTLAFEEAGHAARFAEFNAEISISTKENLEYMLKGETMANREKREAAMKAKDAGLDELHDLFNESSRDEARHAKSLEGLLNRYFR
;
A
#
# COMPACT_ATOMS: atom_id res chain seq x y z
N PHE A 1 10.42 14.58 -21.06
CA PHE A 1 9.44 15.68 -20.96
C PHE A 1 9.22 16.04 -19.48
N PRO A 2 10.12 16.81 -18.85
CA PRO A 2 10.06 17.10 -17.41
C PRO A 2 8.77 17.80 -16.97
N GLU A 3 8.28 18.78 -17.74
CA GLU A 3 7.09 19.56 -17.43
C GLU A 3 5.82 18.68 -17.44
N ILE A 4 5.73 17.75 -18.40
CA ILE A 4 4.62 16.80 -18.48
C ILE A 4 4.63 15.86 -17.27
N ALA A 5 5.81 15.38 -16.85
CA ALA A 5 5.94 14.50 -15.69
C ALA A 5 5.48 15.19 -14.39
N GLU A 6 5.84 16.46 -14.20
CA GLU A 6 5.42 17.23 -13.02
C GLU A 6 3.90 17.49 -13.01
N VAL A 7 3.31 17.79 -14.16
CA VAL A 7 1.86 17.92 -14.28
C VAL A 7 1.17 16.61 -13.94
N PHE A 8 1.61 15.47 -14.48
CA PHE A 8 1.00 14.17 -14.18
C PHE A 8 1.14 13.77 -12.71
N LYS A 9 2.27 14.07 -12.09
CA LYS A 9 2.45 13.87 -10.65
C LYS A 9 1.46 14.71 -9.85
N THR A 10 1.29 15.97 -10.22
CA THR A 10 0.32 16.88 -9.56
C THR A 10 -1.09 16.33 -9.66
N LEU A 11 -1.53 15.98 -10.88
CA LEU A 11 -2.84 15.39 -11.11
C LEU A 11 -3.05 14.11 -10.30
N ALA A 12 -2.05 13.23 -10.20
CA ALA A 12 -2.17 12.01 -9.41
C ALA A 12 -2.44 12.28 -7.92
N PHE A 13 -1.81 13.32 -7.34
CA PHE A 13 -2.09 13.73 -5.95
C PHE A 13 -3.47 14.37 -5.79
N GLU A 14 -3.92 15.15 -6.79
CA GLU A 14 -5.27 15.73 -6.79
C GLU A 14 -6.35 14.63 -6.83
N GLU A 15 -6.18 13.62 -7.69
CA GLU A 15 -7.11 12.49 -7.76
C GLU A 15 -7.09 11.60 -6.52
N ALA A 16 -5.92 11.43 -5.89
CA ALA A 16 -5.84 10.77 -4.58
C ALA A 16 -6.63 11.55 -3.52
N GLY A 17 -6.59 12.88 -3.56
CA GLY A 17 -7.42 13.77 -2.73
C GLY A 17 -8.91 13.57 -3.00
N HIS A 18 -9.34 13.50 -4.26
CA HIS A 18 -10.72 13.21 -4.62
C HIS A 18 -11.18 11.85 -4.07
N ALA A 19 -10.39 10.80 -4.26
CA ALA A 19 -10.69 9.46 -3.76
C ALA A 19 -10.87 9.44 -2.22
N ALA A 20 -9.98 10.13 -1.49
CA ALA A 20 -10.08 10.23 -0.04
C ALA A 20 -11.40 10.88 0.42
N ARG A 21 -11.84 11.94 -0.27
CA ARG A 21 -13.12 12.63 0.02
C ARG A 21 -14.33 11.73 -0.23
N PHE A 22 -14.30 10.90 -1.27
CA PHE A 22 -15.37 9.91 -1.49
C PHE A 22 -15.37 8.82 -0.41
N ALA A 23 -14.20 8.34 0.00
CA ALA A 23 -14.08 7.37 1.09
C ALA A 23 -14.63 7.91 2.42
N GLU A 24 -14.40 9.20 2.72
CA GLU A 24 -15.03 9.88 3.86
C GLU A 24 -16.55 9.87 3.78
N PHE A 25 -17.13 10.25 2.63
CA PHE A 25 -18.59 10.27 2.44
C PHE A 25 -19.23 8.87 2.50
N ASN A 26 -18.49 7.84 2.11
CA ASN A 26 -18.93 6.45 2.21
C ASN A 26 -18.69 5.81 3.58
N ALA A 27 -18.17 6.57 4.55
CA ALA A 27 -17.81 6.09 5.88
C ALA A 27 -16.78 4.93 5.87
N GLU A 28 -15.91 4.90 4.86
CA GLU A 28 -14.80 3.94 4.76
C GLU A 28 -13.60 4.35 5.62
N ILE A 29 -13.55 5.61 6.04
CA ILE A 29 -12.53 6.15 6.95
C ILE A 29 -13.11 6.23 8.36
N SER A 30 -12.50 5.55 9.33
CA SER A 30 -12.90 5.66 10.74
C SER A 30 -12.57 7.03 11.30
N ILE A 31 -13.37 7.49 12.26
CA ILE A 31 -13.05 8.66 13.10
C ILE A 31 -11.86 8.41 14.03
N SER A 32 -11.48 7.15 14.24
CA SER A 32 -10.36 6.73 15.08
C SER A 32 -9.09 6.54 14.25
N THR A 33 -8.09 7.39 14.48
CA THR A 33 -6.76 7.22 13.86
C THR A 33 -6.15 5.85 14.17
N LYS A 34 -6.40 5.30 15.36
CA LYS A 34 -5.93 3.96 15.74
C LYS A 34 -6.53 2.88 14.84
N GLU A 35 -7.85 2.91 14.66
CA GLU A 35 -8.55 1.92 13.82
C GLU A 35 -8.09 1.99 12.36
N ASN A 36 -7.88 3.20 11.82
CA ASN A 36 -7.36 3.37 10.47
C ASN A 36 -5.93 2.81 10.32
N LEU A 37 -5.07 3.01 11.32
CA LEU A 37 -3.72 2.43 11.33
C LEU A 37 -3.74 0.90 11.43
N GLU A 38 -4.61 0.35 12.27
CA GLU A 38 -4.80 -1.11 12.40
C GLU A 38 -5.35 -1.72 11.09
N TYR A 39 -6.30 -1.04 10.46
CA TYR A 39 -6.84 -1.43 9.15
C TYR A 39 -5.73 -1.46 8.09
N MET A 40 -4.93 -0.40 7.99
CA MET A 40 -3.85 -0.31 7.02
C MET A 40 -2.76 -1.36 7.30
N LEU A 41 -2.37 -1.57 8.56
CA LEU A 41 -1.40 -2.61 8.95
C LEU A 41 -1.87 -4.02 8.50
N LYS A 42 -3.16 -4.32 8.70
CA LYS A 42 -3.75 -5.58 8.25
C LYS A 42 -3.70 -5.70 6.72
N GLY A 43 -4.00 -4.61 6.01
CA GLY A 43 -3.89 -4.54 4.55
C GLY A 43 -2.48 -4.83 4.05
N GLU A 44 -1.47 -4.13 4.57
CA GLU A 44 -0.06 -4.33 4.21
C GLU A 44 0.43 -5.75 4.51
N THR A 45 0.03 -6.31 5.66
CA THR A 45 0.38 -7.69 6.03
C THR A 45 -0.24 -8.71 5.06
N MET A 46 -1.47 -8.46 4.63
CA MET A 46 -2.16 -9.30 3.64
C MET A 46 -1.49 -9.19 2.26
N ALA A 47 -1.22 -7.97 1.80
CA ALA A 47 -0.57 -7.69 0.53
C ALA A 47 0.84 -8.29 0.46
N ASN A 48 1.61 -8.22 1.54
CA ASN A 48 2.92 -8.89 1.65
C ASN A 48 2.81 -10.39 1.34
N ARG A 49 1.83 -11.08 1.96
CA ARG A 49 1.60 -12.51 1.75
C ARG A 49 1.17 -12.80 0.32
N GLU A 50 0.17 -12.09 -0.18
CA GLU A 50 -0.39 -12.32 -1.52
C GLU A 50 0.64 -12.07 -2.62
N LYS A 51 1.45 -11.01 -2.49
CA LYS A 51 2.53 -10.72 -3.44
C LYS A 51 3.63 -11.78 -3.38
N ARG A 52 3.97 -12.27 -2.19
CA ARG A 52 4.93 -13.39 -2.07
C ARG A 52 4.40 -14.66 -2.74
N GLU A 53 3.12 -14.97 -2.56
CA GLU A 53 2.46 -16.10 -3.24
C GLU A 53 2.43 -15.92 -4.76
N ALA A 54 2.14 -14.70 -5.25
CA ALA A 54 2.19 -14.37 -6.67
C ALA A 54 3.61 -14.51 -7.24
N ALA A 55 4.64 -14.09 -6.50
CA ALA A 55 6.04 -14.26 -6.92
C ALA A 55 6.39 -15.75 -7.11
N MET A 56 5.98 -16.61 -6.17
CA MET A 56 6.21 -18.06 -6.28
C MET A 56 5.51 -18.64 -7.51
N LYS A 57 4.25 -18.28 -7.76
CA LYS A 57 3.50 -18.71 -8.95
C LYS A 57 4.15 -18.23 -10.26
N ALA A 58 4.64 -16.98 -10.30
CA ALA A 58 5.33 -16.45 -11.46
C ALA A 58 6.64 -17.22 -11.75
N LYS A 59 7.38 -17.57 -10.70
CA LYS A 59 8.58 -18.40 -10.82
C LYS A 59 8.28 -19.80 -11.36
N ASP A 60 7.24 -20.45 -10.86
CA ASP A 60 6.82 -21.77 -11.32
C ASP A 60 6.35 -21.75 -12.80
N ALA A 61 5.85 -20.59 -13.26
CA ALA A 61 5.47 -20.35 -14.65
C ALA A 61 6.62 -19.88 -15.56
N GLY A 62 7.85 -19.70 -15.03
CA GLY A 62 9.00 -19.19 -15.78
C GLY A 62 8.89 -17.71 -16.17
N LEU A 63 8.13 -16.91 -15.41
CA LEU A 63 7.91 -15.49 -15.65
C LEU A 63 8.81 -14.64 -14.73
N ASP A 64 10.10 -14.60 -15.03
CA ASP A 64 11.14 -14.04 -14.14
C ASP A 64 10.92 -12.55 -13.82
N GLU A 65 10.58 -11.71 -14.80
CA GLU A 65 10.31 -10.28 -14.58
C GLU A 65 9.14 -10.05 -13.61
N LEU A 66 8.08 -10.87 -13.73
CA LEU A 66 6.93 -10.80 -12.83
C LEU A 66 7.26 -11.34 -11.44
N HIS A 67 8.05 -12.41 -11.36
CA HIS A 67 8.56 -12.91 -10.07
C HIS A 67 9.31 -11.80 -9.33
N ASP A 68 10.23 -11.12 -10.02
CA ASP A 68 11.07 -10.09 -9.41
C ASP A 68 10.24 -8.89 -8.94
N LEU A 69 9.30 -8.42 -9.77
CA LEU A 69 8.37 -7.35 -9.41
C LEU A 69 7.53 -7.70 -8.17
N PHE A 70 6.92 -8.89 -8.14
CA PHE A 70 6.12 -9.31 -6.99
C PHE A 70 6.98 -9.51 -5.73
N ASN A 71 8.19 -10.04 -5.88
CA ASN A 71 9.11 -10.26 -4.77
C ASN A 71 9.62 -8.93 -4.19
N GLU A 72 10.01 -7.97 -5.02
CA GLU A 72 10.36 -6.60 -4.60
C GLU A 72 9.19 -5.95 -3.88
N SER A 73 8.03 -5.92 -4.51
CA SER A 73 6.84 -5.28 -3.93
C SER A 73 6.40 -5.95 -2.63
N SER A 74 6.57 -7.28 -2.47
CA SER A 74 6.31 -7.95 -1.19
C SER A 74 7.21 -7.41 -0.06
N ARG A 75 8.48 -7.11 -0.35
CA ARG A 75 9.42 -6.55 0.64
C ARG A 75 9.05 -5.11 1.00
N ASP A 76 8.47 -4.37 0.09
CA ASP A 76 7.95 -3.02 0.36
C ASP A 76 6.81 -3.08 1.37
N GLU A 77 5.83 -3.97 1.16
CA GLU A 77 4.70 -4.11 2.10
C GLU A 77 5.16 -4.56 3.49
N ALA A 78 6.22 -5.37 3.57
CA ALA A 78 6.84 -5.70 4.86
C ALA A 78 7.40 -4.46 5.57
N ARG A 79 8.03 -3.53 4.83
CA ARG A 79 8.52 -2.26 5.40
C ARG A 79 7.37 -1.33 5.78
N HIS A 80 6.32 -1.26 4.98
CA HIS A 80 5.12 -0.49 5.28
C HIS A 80 4.44 -1.00 6.55
N ALA A 81 4.19 -2.32 6.64
CA ALA A 81 3.64 -2.96 7.83
C ALA A 81 4.48 -2.67 9.09
N LYS A 82 5.82 -2.80 9.00
CA LYS A 82 6.70 -2.49 10.15
C LYS A 82 6.65 -1.02 10.56
N SER A 83 6.51 -0.11 9.61
CA SER A 83 6.38 1.32 9.89
C SER A 83 5.06 1.62 10.62
N LEU A 84 3.94 1.03 10.16
CA LEU A 84 2.62 1.18 10.77
C LEU A 84 2.57 0.55 12.17
N GLU A 85 3.12 -0.66 12.33
CA GLU A 85 3.26 -1.32 13.63
C GLU A 85 4.07 -0.44 14.61
N GLY A 86 5.12 0.22 14.14
CA GLY A 86 5.89 1.17 14.94
C GLY A 86 5.06 2.37 15.42
N LEU A 87 4.24 2.95 14.54
CA LEU A 87 3.34 4.07 14.88
C LEU A 87 2.28 3.65 15.91
N LEU A 88 1.64 2.50 15.70
CA LEU A 88 0.65 1.96 16.63
C LEU A 88 1.25 1.74 18.02
N ASN A 89 2.41 1.10 18.08
CA ASN A 89 3.10 0.86 19.35
C ASN A 89 3.52 2.15 20.05
N ARG A 90 3.89 3.19 19.30
CA ARG A 90 4.35 4.46 19.87
C ARG A 90 3.21 5.30 20.45
N TYR A 91 2.06 5.33 19.78
CA TYR A 91 0.99 6.30 20.09
C TYR A 91 -0.26 5.67 20.73
N PHE A 92 -0.46 4.36 20.65
CA PHE A 92 -1.73 3.71 21.02
C PHE A 92 -1.58 2.43 21.88
N ARG A 93 -0.42 2.29 22.54
CA ARG A 93 -0.12 1.20 23.50
C ARG A 93 -0.90 1.32 24.80
#